data_AF-A0A845XYM2-F1
#
_entry.id   AF-A0A845XYM2-F1
#
_cell.length_a   1.000
_cell.length_b   1.000
_cell.length_c   1.000
_cell.angle_alpha   90.00
_cell.angle_beta   90.00
_cell.angle_gamma   90.00
#
_symmetry.space_group_name_H-M   'P 1'
#
loop_
_entity.id
_entity.type
_entity.pdbx_description
1 polymer ?
#
loop_
_entity_poly.entity_id
_entity_poly.type
_entity_poly.pdbx_seq_one_letter_code
_entity_poly.pdbx_strand_id
1 'polypeptide(L)' 'DGGLIDWGEAEAIPYGAGKSPLIAAGFHALYSLDGIESLLVSNHKLGIIVIQSYTRYLDGSGRPKHFGREFFHRK' A
#
# COMPACT_ATOMS: atom_id res chain seq x y z
N ASP A 1 -20.16 14.29 6.28
CA ASP A 1 -19.21 14.62 7.36
C ASP A 1 -18.24 13.44 7.47
N GLY A 2 -17.28 13.37 6.54
CA GLY A 2 -16.56 12.12 6.23
C GLY A 2 -15.39 11.92 7.18
N GLY A 3 -15.65 11.33 8.35
CA GLY A 3 -14.60 10.86 9.25
C GLY A 3 -13.69 9.82 8.59
N LEU A 4 -12.61 9.44 9.28
CA LEU A 4 -11.77 8.32 8.85
C LEU A 4 -12.63 7.06 8.80
N ILE A 5 -12.60 6.36 7.66
CA ILE A 5 -13.25 5.07 7.49
C ILE A 5 -12.18 3.99 7.75
N ASP A 6 -12.55 2.98 8.53
CA ASP A 6 -11.73 1.79 8.70
C ASP A 6 -11.83 0.92 7.44
N TRP A 7 -10.70 0.64 6.80
CA TRP A 7 -10.63 -0.23 5.63
C TRP A 7 -10.43 -1.71 6.01
N GLY A 8 -10.39 -2.00 7.31
CA GLY A 8 -10.16 -3.34 7.86
C GLY A 8 -8.70 -3.76 7.76
N GLU A 9 -8.48 -5.06 7.75
CA GLU A 9 -7.16 -5.67 7.61
C GLU A 9 -7.03 -6.35 6.25
N ALA A 10 -5.81 -6.35 5.71
CA ALA A 10 -5.45 -7.11 4.52
C ALA A 10 -4.20 -7.93 4.79
N GLU A 11 -4.14 -9.12 4.19
CA GLU A 11 -2.93 -9.93 4.22
C GLU A 11 -1.79 -9.19 3.49
N ALA A 12 -0.66 -9.06 4.17
CA ALA A 12 0.54 -8.48 3.61
C ALA A 12 1.51 -9.60 3.19
N ILE A 13 1.96 -9.56 1.94
CA ILE A 13 2.98 -10.47 1.43
C ILE A 13 4.34 -9.78 1.61
N PRO A 14 5.20 -10.25 2.55
CA PRO A 14 6.45 -9.60 2.87
C PRO A 14 7.54 -9.92 1.86
N TYR A 15 8.48 -8.99 1.70
CA TYR A 15 9.69 -9.16 0.90
C TYR A 15 10.93 -8.94 1.74
N GLY A 16 11.89 -9.87 1.62
CA GLY A 16 13.13 -9.85 2.39
C GLY A 16 14.15 -8.80 1.94
N ALA A 17 15.03 -8.39 2.86
CA ALA A 17 16.09 -7.41 2.65
C ALA A 17 17.31 -8.00 1.93
N GLY A 18 17.22 -8.27 0.61
CA GLY A 18 18.36 -8.73 -0.19
C GLY A 18 19.11 -9.92 0.43
N LYS A 19 20.30 -9.66 1.00
CA LYS A 19 21.15 -10.67 1.68
C LYS A 19 20.60 -11.18 3.02
N SER A 20 19.58 -10.54 3.60
CA SER A 20 18.92 -10.94 4.84
C SER A 20 17.43 -11.21 4.60
N PRO A 21 17.08 -12.38 4.07
CA PRO A 21 15.69 -12.70 3.69
C PRO A 21 14.74 -12.80 4.88
N LEU A 22 15.28 -12.99 6.10
CA LEU A 22 14.50 -13.04 7.34
C LEU A 22 14.10 -11.65 7.87
N ILE A 23 14.62 -10.57 7.27
CA ILE A 23 14.24 -9.20 7.60
C ILE A 23 13.31 -8.69 6.50
N ALA A 24 12.05 -8.45 6.83
CA ALA A 24 11.12 -7.80 5.90
C ALA A 24 11.61 -6.37 5.61
N ALA A 25 11.85 -6.07 4.34
CA ALA A 25 12.22 -4.75 3.82
C ALA A 25 11.15 -4.14 2.91
N GLY A 26 10.01 -4.79 2.78
CA GLY A 26 8.88 -4.32 2.00
C GLY A 26 7.73 -5.30 2.07
N PHE A 27 6.61 -4.92 1.50
CA PHE A 27 5.46 -5.81 1.33
C PHE A 27 4.60 -5.33 0.16
N HIS A 28 3.67 -6.17 -0.28
CA HIS A 28 2.45 -5.66 -0.88
C HIS A 28 1.22 -6.14 -0.09
N ALA A 29 0.14 -5.37 -0.15
CA ALA A 29 -1.15 -5.70 0.46
C ALA A 29 -2.26 -5.14 -0.43
N LEU A 30 -3.30 -5.94 -0.69
CA LEU A 30 -4.45 -5.52 -1.48
C LEU A 30 -5.64 -5.27 -0.55
N TYR A 31 -6.11 -4.03 -0.52
CA TYR A 31 -7.37 -3.68 0.12
C TYR A 31 -8.48 -3.61 -0.92
N SER A 32 -9.67 -4.08 -0.55
CA SER A 32 -10.89 -3.94 -1.34
C SER A 32 -12.04 -3.56 -0.41
N LEU A 33 -12.58 -2.35 -0.58
CA LEU A 33 -13.71 -1.84 0.18
C LEU A 33 -14.66 -1.10 -0.76
N ASP A 34 -15.94 -1.45 -0.72
CA ASP A 34 -17.02 -0.74 -1.44
C ASP A 34 -16.73 -0.47 -2.92
N GLY A 35 -16.15 -1.46 -3.62
CA GLY A 35 -15.81 -1.34 -5.03
C GLY A 35 -14.57 -0.48 -5.33
N ILE A 36 -13.78 -0.15 -4.32
CA ILE A 36 -12.47 0.49 -4.47
C ILE A 36 -11.40 -0.53 -4.09
N GLU A 37 -10.50 -0.81 -5.03
CA GLU A 37 -9.30 -1.60 -4.74
C GLU A 37 -8.08 -0.71 -4.67
N SER A 38 -7.24 -0.94 -3.66
CA SER A 38 -5.97 -0.26 -3.49
C SER A 38 -4.86 -1.27 -3.19
N LEU A 39 -3.92 -1.41 -4.13
CA LEU A 39 -2.69 -2.16 -3.91
C LEU A 39 -1.68 -1.23 -3.23
N LEU A 40 -1.34 -1.54 -1.99
CA LEU A 40 -0.23 -0.92 -1.30
C LEU A 40 1.04 -1.72 -1.57
N VAL A 41 2.11 -1.02 -1.93
CA VAL A 41 3.45 -1.59 -2.09
C VAL A 41 4.41 -0.77 -1.26
N SER A 42 5.19 -1.42 -0.41
CA SER A 42 6.19 -0.74 0.41
C SER A 42 7.59 -1.25 0.14
N ASN A 43 8.56 -0.37 0.35
CA ASN A 43 9.96 -0.74 0.45
C ASN A 43 10.68 0.17 1.44
N HIS A 44 11.67 -0.39 2.13
CA HIS A 44 12.56 0.32 3.01
C HIS A 44 13.92 0.48 2.35
N LYS A 45 14.35 1.72 2.17
CA LYS A 45 15.63 2.04 1.54
C LYS A 45 16.23 3.29 2.17
N LEU A 46 17.51 3.21 2.52
CA LEU A 46 18.28 4.34 3.06
C LEU A 46 17.61 5.02 4.29
N GLY A 47 16.99 4.24 5.17
CA GLY A 47 16.32 4.77 6.38
C GLY A 47 14.96 5.44 6.12
N ILE A 48 14.41 5.28 4.92
CA ILE A 48 13.10 5.79 4.51
C ILE A 48 12.20 4.60 4.15
N ILE A 49 10.97 4.62 4.66
CA ILE A 49 9.90 3.76 4.17
C ILE A 49 9.19 4.50 3.05
N VAL A 50 9.13 3.88 1.89
CA VAL A 50 8.37 4.36 0.74
C VAL A 50 7.12 3.51 0.63
N ILE A 51 5.95 4.15 0.57
CA ILE A 51 4.67 3.48 0.32
C ILE A 51 4.10 4.00 -1.00
N GLN A 52 3.68 3.09 -1.86
CA GLN A 52 3.04 3.35 -3.13
C GLN A 52 1.62 2.80 -3.05
N SER A 53 0.64 3.56 -3.54
CA SER A 53 -0.74 3.11 -3.69
C SER A 53 -1.12 3.09 -5.16
N TYR A 54 -1.75 2.00 -5.58
CA TYR A 54 -2.34 1.86 -6.91
C TYR A 54 -3.82 1.57 -6.74
N THR A 55 -4.65 2.58 -7.02
CA THR A 55 -6.09 2.51 -6.78
C THR A 55 -6.86 2.34 -8.08
N ARG A 56 -7.83 1.42 -8.09
CA ARG A 56 -8.80 1.24 -9.17
C ARG A 56 -10.23 1.19 -8.61
N TYR A 57 -11.18 1.61 -9.44
CA TYR A 57 -12.61 1.62 -9.11
C TYR A 57 -13.31 0.50 -9.91
N LEU A 58 -14.10 -0.32 -9.23
CA LEU A 58 -14.82 -1.49 -9.77
C LEU A 58 -16.28 -1.18 -10.09
N ASP A 59 -16.69 0.08 -9.96
CA ASP A 59 -18.05 0.57 -10.13
C ASP A 59 -18.47 0.79 -11.59
N GLY A 60 -17.60 0.50 -12.56
CA GLY A 60 -17.86 0.73 -13.99
C GLY A 60 -17.91 2.21 -14.39
N SER A 61 -17.58 3.13 -13.49
CA SER A 61 -17.70 4.58 -13.69
C SER A 61 -16.76 5.17 -14.76
N GLY A 62 -15.74 4.41 -15.18
CA GLY A 62 -14.68 4.92 -16.06
C GLY A 62 -13.72 5.91 -15.37
N ARG A 63 -13.80 6.05 -14.04
CA ARG A 63 -12.88 6.90 -13.27
C ARG A 63 -11.42 6.48 -13.53
N PRO A 64 -10.51 7.45 -13.74
CA PRO A 64 -9.09 7.15 -13.90
C PRO A 64 -8.53 6.41 -12.68
N LYS A 65 -7.62 5.46 -12.95
CA LYS A 65 -6.82 4.83 -11.89
C LYS A 65 -5.94 5.88 -11.23
N HIS A 66 -5.72 5.76 -9.93
CA HIS A 66 -4.91 6.69 -9.16
C HIS A 66 -3.61 6.05 -8.69
N PHE A 67 -2.53 6.82 -8.71
CA PHE A 67 -1.23 6.44 -8.17
C PHE A 67 -0.80 7.47 -7.13
N GLY A 68 -0.48 7.00 -5.93
CA GLY A 68 0.08 7.80 -4.85
C GLY A 68 1.45 7.26 -4.42
N ARG A 69 2.32 8.15 -3.94
CA ARG A 69 3.61 7.77 -3.36
C ARG A 69 3.98 8.69 -2.22
N GLU A 70 4.24 8.10 -1.07
CA GLU A 70 4.60 8.80 0.16
C GLU A 70 5.90 8.28 0.76
N PHE A 71 6.56 9.13 1.53
CA PHE A 71 7.88 8.89 2.10
C PHE A 71 7.82 9.15 3.60
N PHE A 72 8.19 8.14 4.39
CA PHE A 72 8.14 8.19 5.84
C PHE A 72 9.54 7.98 6.43
N HIS A 73 9.87 8.80 7.40
CA HIS A 73 11.10 8.69 8.18
C HIS A 73 10.74 8.75 9.67
N ARG A 74 11.33 7.86 10.47
CA ARG A 74 11.20 7.91 11.93
C ARG A 74 12.41 8.64 12.51
N LYS A 75 12.15 9.74 13.22
CA LYS A 75 13.15 10.44 14.04
C LYS A 75 13.43 9.68 15.34
#